data_AF-A0A966D3T7-F1
#
_entry.id   AF-A0A966D3T7-F1
#
_cell.length_a   1.000
_cell.length_b   1.000
_cell.length_c   1.000
_cell.angle_alpha   90.00
_cell.angle_beta   90.00
_cell.angle_gamma   90.00
#
_symmetry.space_group_name_H-M   'P 1'
#
loop_
_entity.id
_entity.type
_entity.pdbx_description
1 polymer ?
#
loop_
_entity_poly.entity_id
_entity_poly.type
_entity_poly.pdbx_seq_one_letter_code
_entity_poly.pdbx_strand_id
1 'polypeptide(L)' 'MKILLTNDDGVFAPGIITLSSFLVSSGHQCTVV' A
#
# COMPACT_ATOMS: atom_id res chain seq x y z
N MET A 1 12.20 -3.32 -2.87
CA MET A 1 12.30 -3.27 -1.37
C MET A 1 11.08 -3.93 -0.76
N LYS A 2 11.13 -4.32 0.52
CA LYS A 2 9.96 -4.79 1.29
C LYS A 2 9.39 -3.62 2.10
N ILE A 3 8.09 -3.33 1.97
CA ILE A 3 7.42 -2.17 2.58
C ILE A 3 6.17 -2.64 3.33
N LEU A 4 6.01 -2.18 4.57
CA LEU A 4 4.78 -2.34 5.35
C LEU A 4 4.00 -1.01 5.34
N LEU A 5 2.74 -1.06 4.95
CA LEU A 5 1.83 0.08 4.85
C LEU A 5 0.66 -0.10 5.81
N THR A 6 0.20 1.00 6.41
CA THR A 6 -0.99 1.07 7.26
C THR A 6 -1.65 2.44 7.12
N ASN A 7 -2.90 2.56 7.53
CA ASN A 7 -3.64 3.81 7.64
C ASN A 7 -4.70 3.74 8.76
N ASP A 8 -5.28 4.89 9.10
CA ASP A 8 -6.38 5.04 10.05
C ASP A 8 -7.77 5.04 9.40
N ASP A 9 -7.88 5.41 8.12
CA ASP A 9 -9.14 5.41 7.35
C ASP A 9 -9.70 4.01 7.04
N GLY A 10 -8.91 2.96 7.27
CA GLY A 10 -9.27 1.57 7.00
C GLY A 10 -8.74 1.02 5.67
N VAL A 11 -8.68 -0.31 5.59
CA VAL A 11 -8.00 -1.06 4.51
C VAL A 11 -8.61 -0.85 3.11
N PHE A 12 -9.88 -0.44 3.04
CA PHE A 12 -10.58 -0.19 1.78
C PHE A 12 -10.55 1.29 1.35
N ALA A 13 -9.86 2.16 2.10
CA ALA A 13 -9.74 3.55 1.72
C ALA A 13 -9.01 3.68 0.36
N PRO A 14 -9.46 4.56 -0.54
CA PRO A 14 -8.87 4.67 -1.87
C PRO A 14 -7.39 5.08 -1.82
N GLY A 15 -6.98 5.88 -0.82
CA GLY A 15 -5.60 6.33 -0.68
C GLY A 15 -4.59 5.20 -0.49
N ILE A 16 -4.87 4.24 0.41
CA ILE A 16 -3.95 3.12 0.66
C ILE A 16 -3.91 2.13 -0.52
N ILE A 17 -5.03 1.98 -1.23
CA ILE A 17 -5.11 1.18 -2.46
C ILE A 17 -4.26 1.83 -3.57
N THR A 18 -4.38 3.14 -3.79
CA THR A 18 -3.60 3.86 -4.80
C THR A 18 -2.11 3.81 -4.50
N LEU A 19 -1.71 4.06 -3.24
CA LEU A 19 -0.30 4.05 -2.84
C LEU A 19 0.33 2.66 -2.99
N SER A 20 -0.33 1.61 -2.47
CA SER A 20 0.18 0.23 -2.58
C SER A 20 0.29 -0.22 -4.04
N SER A 21 -0.68 0.13 -4.88
CA SER A 21 -0.66 -0.19 -6.32
C SER A 21 0.52 0.46 -7.05
N PHE A 22 0.80 1.74 -6.76
CA PHE A 22 1.93 2.46 -7.35
C PHE A 22 3.29 1.87 -6.91
N LEU A 23 3.43 1.53 -5.63
CA LEU A 23 4.67 0.93 -5.12
C LEU A 23 4.89 -0.48 -5.70
N VAL A 24 3.84 -1.27 -5.83
CA VAL A 24 3.92 -2.59 -6.49
C VAL A 24 4.31 -2.46 -7.96
N SER A 25 3.70 -1.53 -8.72
CA SER A 25 4.06 -1.31 -10.12
C SER A 25 5.49 -0.80 -10.32
N SER A 26 6.06 -0.15 -9.30
CA SER A 26 7.46 0.29 -9.27
C SER A 26 8.45 -0.80 -8.83
N GLY A 27 7.98 -2.05 -8.61
CA GLY A 27 8.83 -3.20 -8.26
C GLY A 27 9.06 -3.40 -6.76
N HIS A 28 8.28 -2.75 -5.89
CA HIS A 28 8.33 -2.99 -4.45
C HIS A 28 7.37 -4.11 -4.02
N GLN A 29 7.79 -4.91 -3.04
CA GLN A 29 6.91 -5.87 -2.37
C GLN A 29 6.24 -5.16 -1.19
N CYS A 30 4.92 -5.02 -1.24
CA CYS A 30 4.15 -4.32 -0.20
C CYS A 30 3.28 -5.30 0.61
N THR A 31 3.15 -5.05 1.90
CA THR A 31 2.18 -5.67 2.80
C THR A 31 1.34 -4.57 3.44
N VAL A 32 0.02 -4.73 3.45
CA VAL A 32 -0.93 -3.77 4.03
C VAL A 32 -1.54 -4.37 5.29
N VAL A 33 -1.55 -3.60 6.38
CA VAL A 33 -2.16 -3.95 7.68
C VAL A 33 -3.05 -2.82 8.15
#